data_AF-A0AB37HYF2-F1
#
_entry.id   AF-A0AB37HYF2-F1
#
_cell.length_a   1.000
_cell.length_b   1.000
_cell.length_c   1.000
_cell.angle_alpha   90.00
_cell.angle_beta   90.00
_cell.angle_gamma   90.00
#
_symmetry.space_group_name_H-M   'P 1'
#
loop_
_entity.id
_entity.type
_entity.pdbx_description
1 polymer ?
#
loop_
_entity_poly.entity_id
_entity_poly.type
_entity_poly.pdbx_seq_one_letter_code
_entity_poly.pdbx_strand_id
1 'polypeptide(L)'
;MSFKAFVPLVVSALAFTGCSDANQSNPVDETGRAVSCSYPPGGEPAKPVDPPGGEDVLNAGETKVTLHLTAGDVEITMDRSATPCTINSFMSLAQQGWFDETRCHRLTDYGIFVLQCGDPTGTGKGGPGYTIPDELSPRTTGLEKEGSVATYPKGTVAMANTGRPNTAGSQFFIVWEDSQLSPDYAVFGTVDEGGLAVVQGIAAQGVDETDGTSPIAEAVISSVTLS
;
A
#
# COMPACT_ATOMS: atom_id res chain seq x y z
N MET A 1 11.99 48.70 -85.17
CA MET A 1 10.95 49.53 -84.52
C MET A 1 10.46 48.79 -83.29
N SER A 2 10.56 49.41 -82.11
CA SER A 2 9.76 49.19 -80.87
C SER A 2 9.67 47.78 -80.29
N PHE A 3 9.76 47.52 -78.97
CA PHE A 3 9.84 48.31 -77.75
C PHE A 3 10.32 47.37 -76.62
N LYS A 4 11.00 47.91 -75.62
CA LYS A 4 11.38 47.22 -74.35
C LYS A 4 10.14 46.77 -73.57
N ALA A 5 10.25 45.70 -72.77
CA ALA A 5 9.73 45.70 -71.39
C ALA A 5 10.29 44.53 -70.56
N PHE A 6 10.80 44.90 -69.39
CA PHE A 6 11.30 44.07 -68.29
C PHE A 6 10.33 44.37 -67.13
N VAL A 7 9.62 43.39 -66.56
CA VAL A 7 8.75 43.57 -65.37
C VAL A 7 8.70 42.26 -64.55
N PRO A 8 8.65 42.32 -63.20
CA PRO A 8 9.24 41.31 -62.30
C PRO A 8 8.24 40.44 -61.51
N LEU A 9 8.82 39.47 -60.79
CA LEU A 9 8.46 38.85 -59.50
C LEU A 9 7.09 39.15 -58.87
N VAL A 10 6.28 38.10 -58.65
CA VAL A 10 5.41 37.95 -57.47
C VAL A 10 5.27 36.46 -57.13
N VAL A 11 5.86 36.01 -56.03
CA VAL A 11 5.51 34.73 -55.38
C VAL A 11 4.35 35.04 -54.44
N SER A 12 3.16 34.55 -54.78
CA SER A 12 1.95 34.72 -53.97
C SER A 12 1.78 33.51 -53.06
N ALA A 13 1.99 33.71 -51.76
CA ALA A 13 1.59 32.76 -50.73
C ALA A 13 0.07 32.84 -50.55
N LEU A 14 -0.62 31.70 -50.65
CA LEU A 14 -2.01 31.52 -50.28
C LEU A 14 -2.07 30.46 -49.18
N ALA A 15 -2.40 30.90 -47.98
CA ALA A 15 -2.94 30.07 -46.92
C ALA A 15 -4.47 30.16 -47.00
N PHE A 16 -5.18 29.03 -46.86
CA PHE A 16 -6.16 28.78 -45.80
C PHE A 16 -6.91 27.45 -45.96
N THR A 17 -7.16 26.84 -44.78
CA THR A 17 -8.28 25.95 -44.39
C THR A 17 -8.44 24.55 -45.02
N GLY A 18 -7.91 23.54 -44.32
CA GLY A 18 -8.71 22.70 -43.39
C GLY A 18 -9.72 21.71 -43.97
N CYS A 19 -9.41 20.42 -43.83
CA CYS A 19 -10.34 19.37 -43.41
C CYS A 19 -9.60 18.40 -42.49
N SER A 20 -10.17 18.17 -41.31
CA SER A 20 -9.77 17.16 -40.34
C SER A 20 -9.74 15.77 -40.96
N ASP A 21 -8.67 15.02 -40.71
CA ASP A 21 -8.78 13.60 -40.43
C ASP A 21 -7.93 13.31 -39.19
N ALA A 22 -8.66 13.16 -38.08
CA ALA A 22 -8.12 12.77 -36.80
C ALA A 22 -7.74 11.29 -36.88
N ASN A 23 -6.46 11.02 -37.16
CA ASN A 23 -5.86 9.74 -36.84
C ASN A 23 -4.42 9.96 -36.35
N GLN A 24 -4.30 10.64 -35.22
CA GLN A 24 -3.14 10.55 -34.36
C GLN A 24 -3.52 9.64 -33.20
N SER A 25 -3.22 8.35 -33.36
CA SER A 25 -3.00 7.48 -32.21
C SER A 25 -1.81 8.05 -31.44
N ASN A 26 -2.09 8.84 -30.41
CA ASN A 26 -1.09 9.21 -29.41
C ASN A 26 -0.53 7.90 -28.84
N PRO A 27 0.80 7.74 -28.71
CA PRO A 27 1.34 6.71 -27.85
C PRO A 27 0.81 7.00 -26.45
N VAL A 28 0.12 6.02 -25.86
CA VAL A 28 -0.32 6.09 -24.47
C VAL A 28 0.95 6.07 -23.64
N ASP A 29 1.28 7.21 -23.05
CA ASP A 29 2.39 7.37 -22.11
C ASP A 29 2.09 6.50 -20.87
N GLU A 30 2.96 5.53 -20.60
CA GLU A 30 2.91 4.69 -19.39
C GLU A 30 3.42 5.45 -18.15
N THR A 31 3.04 6.72 -18.02
CA THR A 31 3.13 7.43 -16.75
C THR A 31 1.89 7.08 -15.94
N GLY A 32 2.07 6.31 -14.87
CA GLY A 32 0.99 5.94 -13.95
C GLY A 32 0.11 7.13 -13.60
N ARG A 33 -1.21 6.95 -13.62
CA ARG A 33 -2.13 8.00 -13.19
C ARG A 33 -1.79 8.36 -11.75
N ALA A 34 -1.58 9.63 -11.45
CA ALA A 34 -1.35 10.06 -10.08
C ALA A 34 -2.70 10.24 -9.36
N VAL A 35 -2.74 9.97 -8.05
CA VAL A 35 -3.91 10.22 -7.19
C VAL A 35 -3.52 11.14 -6.04
N SER A 36 -4.52 11.80 -5.46
CA SER A 36 -4.35 12.58 -4.23
C SER A 36 -4.79 11.77 -3.02
N CYS A 37 -3.90 11.64 -2.05
CA CYS A 37 -4.11 10.98 -0.77
C CYS A 37 -4.16 12.00 0.36
N SER A 38 -4.98 11.73 1.38
CA SER A 38 -5.11 12.59 2.56
C SER A 38 -4.68 11.82 3.80
N TYR A 39 -3.83 12.44 4.61
CA TYR A 39 -3.28 11.89 5.85
C TYR A 39 -3.59 12.83 7.01
N PRO A 40 -4.87 12.94 7.43
CA PRO A 40 -5.27 13.89 8.46
C PRO A 40 -4.65 13.52 9.82
N PRO A 41 -4.39 14.50 10.70
CA PRO A 41 -3.89 14.25 12.05
C PRO A 41 -4.78 13.26 12.81
N GLY A 42 -4.13 12.29 13.47
CA GLY A 42 -4.75 11.17 14.16
C GLY A 42 -4.34 11.03 15.63
N GLY A 43 -3.58 11.99 16.16
CA GLY A 43 -3.06 12.00 17.52
C GLY A 43 -1.55 12.27 17.55
N GLU A 44 -0.93 12.01 18.68
CA GLU A 44 0.52 12.10 18.81
C GLU A 44 1.18 10.83 18.23
N PRO A 45 2.26 10.97 17.44
CA PRO A 45 2.96 9.82 16.91
C PRO A 45 3.71 9.07 18.02
N ALA A 46 3.73 7.74 17.94
CA ALA A 46 4.40 6.88 18.91
C ALA A 46 5.94 7.09 18.99
N LYS A 47 6.55 7.56 17.90
CA LYS A 47 7.93 8.03 17.82
C LYS A 47 8.04 9.12 16.73
N PRO A 48 9.14 9.87 16.60
CA PRO A 48 9.25 10.90 15.56
C PRO A 48 9.05 10.33 14.15
N VAL A 49 8.18 10.96 13.36
CA VAL A 49 7.90 10.64 11.95
C VAL A 49 7.17 11.80 11.30
N ASP A 50 7.36 11.97 9.98
CA ASP A 50 6.62 12.91 9.17
C ASP A 50 5.53 12.20 8.35
N PRO A 51 4.30 12.74 8.26
CA PRO A 51 3.30 12.22 7.34
C PRO A 51 3.81 12.27 5.88
N PRO A 52 3.48 11.27 5.05
CA PRO A 52 3.86 11.29 3.64
C PRO A 52 3.22 12.45 2.88
N GLY A 53 3.87 12.87 1.79
CA GLY A 53 3.24 13.70 0.78
C GLY A 53 2.02 12.99 0.17
N GLY A 54 0.93 13.73 0.01
CA GLY A 54 -0.34 13.22 -0.54
C GLY A 54 -0.60 13.59 -2.00
N GLU A 55 0.25 14.42 -2.60
CA GLU A 55 0.12 14.82 -4.01
C GLU A 55 0.92 13.88 -4.90
N ASP A 56 0.44 13.70 -6.14
CA ASP A 56 1.08 12.90 -7.18
C ASP A 56 1.44 11.45 -6.79
N VAL A 57 0.60 10.82 -5.95
CA VAL A 57 0.83 9.43 -5.50
C VAL A 57 0.62 8.46 -6.65
N LEU A 58 1.59 7.58 -6.88
CA LEU A 58 1.52 6.54 -7.91
C LEU A 58 0.37 5.57 -7.64
N ASN A 59 -0.50 5.34 -8.63
CA ASN A 59 -1.63 4.41 -8.54
C ASN A 59 -1.53 3.18 -9.45
N ALA A 60 -0.33 2.88 -9.94
CA ALA A 60 -0.10 1.78 -10.84
C ALA A 60 1.28 1.17 -10.60
N GLY A 61 1.42 -0.08 -11.01
CA GLY A 61 2.65 -0.86 -10.85
C GLY A 61 2.75 -1.50 -9.48
N GLU A 62 3.52 -2.57 -9.43
CA GLU A 62 3.82 -3.30 -8.22
C GLU A 62 5.06 -2.73 -7.52
N THR A 63 5.17 -2.99 -6.23
CA THR A 63 6.36 -2.71 -5.44
C THR A 63 6.53 -3.77 -4.39
N LYS A 64 7.76 -3.95 -3.91
CA LYS A 64 8.06 -4.94 -2.89
C LYS A 64 8.75 -4.29 -1.69
N VAL A 65 8.50 -4.89 -0.54
CA VAL A 65 9.24 -4.62 0.70
C VAL A 65 9.60 -5.94 1.35
N THR A 66 10.74 -5.98 2.02
CA THR A 66 11.13 -7.12 2.87
C THR A 66 11.11 -6.67 4.31
N LEU A 67 10.31 -7.34 5.15
CA LEU A 67 10.40 -7.23 6.59
C LEU A 67 11.49 -8.20 7.07
N HIS A 68 12.53 -7.67 7.71
CA HIS A 68 13.55 -8.50 8.34
C HIS A 68 13.11 -8.85 9.77
N LEU A 69 12.30 -9.91 9.91
CA LEU A 69 11.93 -10.40 11.24
C LEU A 69 13.10 -11.16 11.87
N THR A 70 13.18 -11.15 13.20
CA THR A 70 14.09 -12.00 13.97
C THR A 70 13.98 -13.49 13.63
N ALA A 71 12.81 -13.94 13.18
CA ALA A 71 12.55 -15.31 12.78
C ALA A 71 12.89 -15.62 11.29
N GLY A 72 13.12 -14.60 10.46
CA GLY A 72 13.37 -14.75 9.03
C GLY A 72 12.78 -13.60 8.19
N ASP A 73 13.14 -13.57 6.92
CA ASP A 73 12.65 -12.55 6.00
C ASP A 73 11.22 -12.82 5.53
N VAL A 74 10.42 -11.77 5.41
CA VAL A 74 9.06 -11.80 4.87
C VAL A 74 8.95 -10.77 3.75
N GLU A 75 8.90 -11.22 2.49
CA GLU A 75 8.72 -10.34 1.35
C GLU A 75 7.22 -10.09 1.13
N ILE A 76 6.83 -8.82 1.00
CA ILE A 76 5.47 -8.40 0.71
C ILE A 76 5.44 -7.76 -0.68
N THR A 77 4.62 -8.30 -1.57
CA THR A 77 4.29 -7.68 -2.87
C THR A 77 3.04 -6.83 -2.73
N MET A 78 3.08 -5.59 -3.21
CA MET A 78 2.02 -4.60 -3.07
C MET A 78 1.66 -3.99 -4.43
N ASP A 79 0.37 -3.99 -4.78
CA ASP A 79 -0.16 -3.41 -6.02
C ASP A 79 -0.70 -2.00 -5.78
N ARG A 80 -0.05 -0.98 -6.35
CA ARG A 80 -0.47 0.42 -6.21
C ARG A 80 -1.81 0.72 -6.85
N SER A 81 -2.30 -0.12 -7.76
CA SER A 81 -3.63 0.03 -8.34
C SER A 81 -4.75 -0.37 -7.40
N ALA A 82 -4.43 -1.19 -6.40
CA ALA A 82 -5.35 -1.59 -5.34
C ALA A 82 -5.44 -0.53 -4.23
N THR A 83 -4.31 -0.18 -3.62
CA THR A 83 -4.30 0.64 -2.39
C THR A 83 -3.19 1.71 -2.40
N PRO A 84 -3.25 2.66 -3.35
CA PRO A 84 -2.19 3.65 -3.54
C PRO A 84 -1.89 4.47 -2.27
N CYS A 85 -2.92 4.90 -1.54
CA CYS A 85 -2.71 5.74 -0.37
C CYS A 85 -2.13 4.96 0.82
N THR A 86 -2.56 3.70 0.97
CA THR A 86 -2.02 2.78 1.98
C THR A 86 -0.56 2.47 1.70
N ILE A 87 -0.23 2.08 0.46
CA ILE A 87 1.14 1.73 0.05
C ILE A 87 2.06 2.94 0.16
N ASN A 88 1.64 4.13 -0.26
CA ASN A 88 2.44 5.35 -0.11
C ASN A 88 2.78 5.65 1.35
N SER A 89 1.81 5.49 2.25
CA SER A 89 2.03 5.63 3.69
C SER A 89 2.99 4.57 4.22
N PHE A 90 2.76 3.30 3.90
CA PHE A 90 3.61 2.20 4.34
C PHE A 90 5.08 2.41 3.90
N MET A 91 5.29 2.78 2.64
CA MET A 91 6.62 3.03 2.09
C MET A 91 7.32 4.22 2.75
N SER A 92 6.60 5.32 2.99
CA SER A 92 7.15 6.47 3.72
C SER A 92 7.55 6.11 5.15
N LEU A 93 6.70 5.38 5.86
CA LEU A 93 6.99 4.89 7.21
C LEU A 93 8.23 3.98 7.21
N ALA A 94 8.32 3.04 6.27
CA ALA A 94 9.47 2.15 6.14
C ALA A 94 10.77 2.92 5.84
N GLN A 95 10.75 3.91 4.93
CA GLN A 95 11.92 4.76 4.63
C GLN A 95 12.41 5.57 5.82
N GLN A 96 11.50 5.93 6.73
CA GLN A 96 11.81 6.66 7.96
C GLN A 96 12.19 5.73 9.13
N GLY A 97 12.33 4.42 8.91
CA GLY A 97 12.65 3.46 9.96
C GLY A 97 11.54 3.31 11.00
N TRP A 98 10.28 3.57 10.63
CA TRP A 98 9.14 3.50 11.54
C TRP A 98 8.96 2.09 12.14
N PHE A 99 9.20 1.07 11.33
CA PHE A 99 9.03 -0.33 11.70
C PHE A 99 10.27 -0.96 12.33
N ASP A 100 11.41 -0.27 12.32
CA ASP A 100 12.67 -0.78 12.87
C ASP A 100 12.57 -0.96 14.38
N GLU A 101 13.09 -2.10 14.85
CA GLU A 101 13.07 -2.56 16.24
C GLU A 101 11.64 -2.58 16.84
N THR A 102 10.64 -2.93 16.03
CA THR A 102 9.23 -3.01 16.49
C THR A 102 8.76 -4.45 16.60
N ARG A 103 8.14 -4.80 17.73
CA ARG A 103 7.56 -6.13 17.93
C ARG A 103 6.19 -6.26 17.26
N CYS A 104 5.91 -7.43 16.71
CA CYS A 104 4.57 -7.88 16.43
C CYS A 104 3.90 -8.22 17.76
N HIS A 105 2.96 -7.37 18.18
CA HIS A 105 2.42 -7.37 19.54
C HIS A 105 1.20 -8.26 19.70
N ARG A 106 0.67 -8.83 18.60
CA ARG A 106 -0.52 -9.65 18.65
C ARG A 106 -0.48 -10.80 17.65
N LEU A 107 -0.72 -12.00 18.15
CA LEU A 107 -0.95 -13.23 17.42
C LEU A 107 -2.33 -13.76 17.83
N THR A 108 -3.13 -14.19 16.87
CA THR A 108 -4.33 -14.98 17.13
C THR A 108 -4.26 -16.30 16.41
N ASP A 109 -4.69 -17.36 17.09
CA ASP A 109 -4.66 -18.76 16.63
C ASP A 109 -6.00 -19.49 16.80
N TYR A 110 -7.06 -18.74 17.12
CA TYR A 110 -8.42 -19.25 17.22
C TYR A 110 -9.42 -18.25 16.61
N GLY A 111 -10.29 -18.76 15.73
CA GLY A 111 -11.30 -17.98 15.03
C GLY A 111 -10.76 -17.14 13.87
N ILE A 112 -9.74 -16.32 14.15
CA ILE A 112 -8.97 -15.58 13.14
C ILE A 112 -7.48 -15.89 13.33
N PHE A 113 -6.73 -15.97 12.24
CA PHE A 113 -5.35 -16.43 12.23
C PHE A 113 -4.43 -15.33 11.70
N VAL A 114 -4.10 -14.36 12.56
CA VAL A 114 -3.32 -13.18 12.18
C VAL A 114 -2.13 -12.93 13.08
N LEU A 115 -1.03 -12.43 12.49
CA LEU A 115 0.09 -11.80 13.19
C LEU A 115 0.05 -10.30 12.92
N GLN A 116 -0.16 -9.49 13.96
CA GLN A 116 -0.33 -8.04 13.88
C GLN A 116 0.91 -7.30 14.40
N CYS A 117 1.37 -6.33 13.61
CA CYS A 117 2.61 -5.58 13.80
C CYS A 117 2.39 -4.08 13.53
N GLY A 118 3.48 -3.30 13.53
CA GLY A 118 3.43 -1.89 13.09
C GLY A 118 3.08 -0.85 14.16
N ASP A 119 3.10 -1.24 15.44
CA ASP A 119 3.02 -0.31 16.58
C ASP A 119 4.40 -0.21 17.26
N PRO A 120 5.11 0.94 17.17
CA PRO A 120 6.40 1.11 17.83
C PRO A 120 6.36 1.03 19.35
N THR A 121 5.21 1.23 19.99
CA THR A 121 5.04 1.03 21.43
C THR A 121 4.86 -0.45 21.79
N GLY A 122 4.41 -1.25 20.81
CA GLY A 122 3.98 -2.64 20.97
C GLY A 122 2.79 -2.82 21.91
N THR A 123 2.00 -1.78 22.17
CA THR A 123 0.84 -1.84 23.07
C THR A 123 -0.47 -2.13 22.33
N GLY A 124 -0.44 -2.09 21.00
CA GLY A 124 -1.61 -2.14 20.12
C GLY A 124 -2.35 -0.80 20.00
N LYS A 125 -1.86 0.27 20.65
CA LYS A 125 -2.52 1.59 20.69
C LYS A 125 -1.70 2.70 20.03
N GLY A 126 -0.46 2.44 19.67
CA GLY A 126 0.38 3.43 18.99
C GLY A 126 0.05 3.54 17.50
N GLY A 127 0.49 4.65 16.91
CA GLY A 127 0.32 4.96 15.50
C GLY A 127 1.20 6.14 15.07
N PRO A 128 1.15 6.52 13.79
CA PRO A 128 2.08 7.48 13.20
C PRO A 128 1.65 8.95 13.37
N GLY A 129 0.66 9.21 14.21
CA GLY A 129 0.11 10.57 14.43
C GLY A 129 -0.82 11.06 13.32
N TYR A 130 -1.12 10.24 12.32
CA TYR A 130 -2.11 10.49 11.27
C TYR A 130 -2.93 9.23 10.97
N THR A 131 -4.05 9.39 10.27
CA THR A 131 -4.85 8.27 9.76
C THR A 131 -4.77 8.13 8.24
N ILE A 132 -5.07 6.92 7.76
CA ILE A 132 -5.09 6.53 6.34
C ILE A 132 -6.55 6.26 5.95
N PRO A 133 -7.00 6.67 4.74
CA PRO A 133 -8.32 6.35 4.25
C PRO A 133 -8.50 4.85 3.97
N ASP A 134 -9.74 4.39 4.04
CA ASP A 134 -10.13 3.03 3.70
C ASP A 134 -10.18 2.82 2.18
N GLU A 135 -9.47 1.81 1.66
CA GLU A 135 -9.41 1.46 0.23
C GLU A 135 -10.09 0.08 -0.04
N LEU A 136 -11.39 -0.02 0.31
CA LEU A 136 -12.13 -1.29 0.52
C LEU A 136 -12.96 -1.83 -0.67
N SER A 137 -12.66 -1.45 -1.91
CA SER A 137 -13.43 -1.94 -3.04
C SER A 137 -13.13 -3.43 -3.32
N PRO A 138 -14.09 -4.25 -3.76
CA PRO A 138 -13.80 -5.66 -4.12
C PRO A 138 -12.72 -5.77 -5.21
N ARG A 139 -12.63 -4.76 -6.09
CA ARG A 139 -11.58 -4.65 -7.11
C ARG A 139 -10.19 -4.43 -6.49
N THR A 140 -10.13 -3.76 -5.34
CA THR A 140 -8.88 -3.38 -4.68
C THR A 140 -8.47 -4.39 -3.62
N THR A 141 -9.42 -5.00 -2.91
CA THR A 141 -9.09 -5.99 -1.87
C THR A 141 -9.01 -7.42 -2.42
N GLY A 142 -9.62 -7.70 -3.58
CA GLY A 142 -9.72 -9.06 -4.13
C GLY A 142 -10.58 -10.00 -3.28
N LEU A 143 -11.29 -9.47 -2.29
CA LEU A 143 -12.08 -10.26 -1.35
C LEU A 143 -13.50 -10.48 -1.87
N GLU A 144 -13.91 -11.74 -1.90
CA GLU A 144 -15.32 -12.10 -2.09
C GLU A 144 -16.08 -11.87 -0.79
N LYS A 145 -17.12 -11.02 -0.85
CA LYS A 145 -17.96 -10.70 0.32
C LYS A 145 -19.15 -11.64 0.38
N GLU A 146 -19.35 -12.27 1.53
CA GLU A 146 -20.55 -13.04 1.85
C GLU A 146 -21.26 -12.39 3.06
N GLY A 147 -22.20 -11.49 2.77
CA GLY A 147 -22.90 -10.74 3.82
C GLY A 147 -21.96 -9.80 4.59
N SER A 148 -21.78 -10.05 5.89
CA SER A 148 -20.95 -9.23 6.79
C SER A 148 -19.55 -9.80 7.02
N VAL A 149 -19.18 -10.84 6.29
CA VAL A 149 -17.85 -11.47 6.36
C VAL A 149 -17.22 -11.57 4.97
N ALA A 150 -15.91 -11.62 4.94
CA ALA A 150 -15.10 -11.98 3.78
C ALA A 150 -13.98 -12.92 4.21
N THR A 151 -13.62 -13.84 3.32
CA THR A 151 -12.45 -14.70 3.52
C THR A 151 -11.21 -13.96 3.09
N TYR A 152 -10.28 -13.75 4.02
CA TYR A 152 -8.94 -13.27 3.77
C TYR A 152 -8.04 -14.50 3.64
N PRO A 153 -7.53 -14.81 2.44
CA PRO A 153 -6.66 -15.97 2.25
C PRO A 153 -5.37 -15.85 3.07
N LYS A 154 -4.78 -16.98 3.43
CA LYS A 154 -3.43 -17.01 3.98
C LYS A 154 -2.45 -16.29 3.05
N GLY A 155 -1.54 -15.57 3.66
CA GLY A 155 -0.60 -14.70 3.00
C GLY A 155 -1.09 -13.27 2.76
N THR A 156 -2.36 -12.96 3.05
CA THR A 156 -2.89 -11.59 2.91
C THR A 156 -2.26 -10.64 3.93
N VAL A 157 -1.89 -9.44 3.49
CA VAL A 157 -1.47 -8.33 4.35
C VAL A 157 -2.52 -7.22 4.30
N ALA A 158 -3.05 -6.84 5.46
CA ALA A 158 -4.09 -5.82 5.55
C ALA A 158 -3.87 -4.85 6.71
N MET A 159 -4.42 -3.65 6.59
CA MET A 159 -4.33 -2.63 7.63
C MET A 159 -5.21 -2.97 8.82
N ALA A 160 -4.67 -2.83 10.03
CA ALA A 160 -5.46 -2.77 11.24
C ALA A 160 -6.07 -1.37 11.41
N ASN A 161 -7.23 -1.28 12.05
CA ASN A 161 -7.91 -0.02 12.32
C ASN A 161 -8.58 -0.04 13.71
N THR A 162 -9.21 1.06 14.12
CA THR A 162 -9.83 1.18 15.45
C THR A 162 -11.28 0.68 15.51
N GLY A 163 -11.74 -0.06 14.49
CA GLY A 163 -13.14 -0.47 14.32
C GLY A 163 -14.05 0.65 13.78
N ARG A 164 -13.46 1.72 13.25
CA ARG A 164 -14.16 2.83 12.60
C ARG A 164 -13.56 3.10 11.22
N PRO A 165 -14.38 3.56 10.25
CA PRO A 165 -13.87 3.89 8.93
C PRO A 165 -12.76 4.95 8.95
N ASN A 166 -11.76 4.82 8.09
CA ASN A 166 -10.65 5.74 7.88
C ASN A 166 -9.81 5.99 9.14
N THR A 167 -9.58 4.93 9.94
CA THR A 167 -8.78 4.99 11.17
C THR A 167 -7.57 4.05 11.15
N ALA A 168 -7.23 3.51 9.99
CA ALA A 168 -5.95 2.85 9.82
C ALA A 168 -4.81 3.84 10.08
N GLY A 169 -3.71 3.35 10.64
CA GLY A 169 -2.51 4.14 10.92
C GLY A 169 -1.30 3.41 10.37
N SER A 170 -0.41 2.96 11.24
CA SER A 170 0.77 2.17 10.84
C SER A 170 0.63 0.67 11.10
N GLN A 171 -0.37 0.26 11.87
CA GLN A 171 -0.54 -1.13 12.24
C GLN A 171 -1.14 -1.94 11.08
N PHE A 172 -0.57 -3.11 10.85
CA PHE A 172 -1.01 -4.06 9.83
C PHE A 172 -1.00 -5.47 10.41
N PHE A 173 -1.67 -6.40 9.73
CA PHE A 173 -1.62 -7.81 10.06
C PHE A 173 -1.38 -8.68 8.85
N ILE A 174 -0.70 -9.80 9.07
CA ILE A 174 -0.46 -10.87 8.10
C ILE A 174 -1.35 -12.04 8.49
N VAL A 175 -2.17 -12.50 7.54
CA VAL A 175 -3.04 -13.67 7.70
C VAL A 175 -2.22 -14.92 7.47
N TRP A 176 -2.07 -15.78 8.47
CA TRP A 176 -1.20 -16.97 8.38
C TRP A 176 -1.95 -18.28 8.13
N GLU A 177 -3.27 -18.26 8.26
CA GLU A 177 -4.21 -19.29 7.81
C GLU A 177 -5.51 -18.62 7.35
N ASP A 178 -6.24 -19.22 6.41
CA ASP A 178 -7.47 -18.63 5.85
C ASP A 178 -8.43 -18.18 6.97
N SER A 179 -8.80 -16.90 6.94
CA SER A 179 -9.52 -16.25 8.05
C SER A 179 -10.77 -15.54 7.57
N GLN A 180 -11.89 -15.72 8.29
CA GLN A 180 -13.11 -14.95 8.05
C GLN A 180 -13.12 -13.70 8.92
N LEU A 181 -13.12 -12.52 8.28
CA LEU A 181 -13.06 -11.22 8.93
C LEU A 181 -14.12 -10.29 8.35
N SER A 182 -14.42 -9.18 9.04
CA SER A 182 -15.18 -8.10 8.43
C SER A 182 -14.46 -7.58 7.18
N PRO A 183 -15.16 -7.22 6.08
CA PRO A 183 -14.54 -6.67 4.88
C PRO A 183 -14.14 -5.18 5.03
N ASP A 184 -13.77 -4.77 6.25
CA ASP A 184 -13.47 -3.38 6.64
C ASP A 184 -11.96 -3.12 6.78
N TYR A 185 -11.12 -4.07 6.41
CA TYR A 185 -9.65 -3.94 6.45
C TYR A 185 -9.10 -3.82 5.04
N ALA A 186 -8.37 -2.74 4.77
CA ALA A 186 -7.76 -2.52 3.46
C ALA A 186 -6.62 -3.53 3.25
N VAL A 187 -6.78 -4.42 2.28
CA VAL A 187 -5.74 -5.35 1.83
C VAL A 187 -4.77 -4.59 0.93
N PHE A 188 -3.49 -4.58 1.27
CA PHE A 188 -2.48 -3.81 0.53
C PHE A 188 -1.30 -4.62 0.03
N GLY A 189 -1.22 -5.91 0.38
CA GLY A 189 -0.19 -6.78 -0.17
C GLY A 189 -0.40 -8.25 0.14
N THR A 190 0.51 -9.05 -0.38
CA THR A 190 0.60 -10.49 -0.14
C THR A 190 2.02 -10.88 0.20
N VAL A 191 2.19 -11.80 1.16
CA VAL A 191 3.50 -12.38 1.48
C VAL A 191 3.84 -13.50 0.51
N ASP A 192 5.13 -13.66 0.24
CA ASP A 192 5.66 -14.81 -0.49
C ASP A 192 5.57 -16.11 0.32
N GLU A 193 5.75 -17.26 -0.34
CA GLU A 193 5.66 -18.57 0.33
C GLU A 193 6.70 -18.73 1.46
N GLY A 194 7.91 -18.18 1.27
CA GLY A 194 8.97 -18.21 2.27
C GLY A 194 8.60 -17.38 3.51
N GLY A 195 8.15 -16.15 3.30
CA GLY A 195 7.67 -15.28 4.37
C GLY A 195 6.46 -15.85 5.11
N LEU A 196 5.51 -16.46 4.39
CA LEU A 196 4.37 -17.13 5.02
C LEU A 196 4.82 -18.28 5.95
N ALA A 197 5.80 -19.08 5.53
CA ALA A 197 6.35 -20.15 6.37
C ALA A 197 7.02 -19.60 7.65
N VAL A 198 7.69 -18.44 7.58
CA VAL A 198 8.25 -17.76 8.75
C VAL A 198 7.13 -17.37 9.73
N VAL A 199 6.07 -16.73 9.24
CA VAL A 199 4.93 -16.32 10.08
C VAL A 199 4.21 -17.52 10.69
N GLN A 200 4.03 -18.60 9.93
CA GLN A 200 3.47 -19.85 10.44
C GLN A 200 4.37 -20.51 11.50
N GLY A 201 5.70 -20.40 11.36
CA GLY A 201 6.66 -20.87 12.37
C GLY A 201 6.60 -20.08 13.68
N ILE A 202 6.31 -18.78 13.61
CA ILE A 202 5.98 -17.95 14.79
C ILE A 202 4.68 -18.45 15.41
N ALA A 203 3.63 -18.59 14.60
CA ALA A 203 2.30 -18.99 15.07
C ALA A 203 2.29 -20.38 15.74
N ALA A 204 3.07 -21.33 15.21
CA ALA A 204 3.16 -22.69 15.73
C ALA A 204 3.74 -22.78 17.16
N GLN A 205 4.42 -21.73 17.64
CA GLN A 205 4.92 -21.66 19.02
C GLN A 205 3.85 -21.22 20.01
N GLY A 206 2.72 -20.67 19.52
CA GLY A 206 1.57 -20.31 20.33
C GLY A 206 1.56 -18.86 20.81
N VAL A 207 0.45 -18.52 21.47
CA VAL A 207 0.19 -17.22 22.09
C VAL A 207 0.58 -17.26 23.57
N ASP A 208 1.20 -16.20 24.08
CA ASP A 208 1.58 -16.06 25.48
C ASP A 208 0.32 -16.05 26.36
N GLU A 209 0.19 -17.03 27.25
CA GLU A 209 -0.97 -17.17 28.14
C GLU A 209 -1.08 -16.03 29.17
N THR A 210 0.00 -15.27 29.41
CA THR A 210 0.04 -14.19 30.41
C THR A 210 -0.79 -12.99 29.97
N ASP A 211 -0.70 -12.62 28.69
CA ASP A 211 -1.46 -11.50 28.12
C ASP A 211 -2.53 -11.94 27.11
N GLY A 212 -2.50 -13.22 26.69
CA GLY A 212 -3.46 -13.85 25.79
C GLY A 212 -3.43 -13.28 24.38
N THR A 213 -2.38 -12.56 24.00
CA THR A 213 -2.30 -11.90 22.70
C THR A 213 -0.90 -11.90 22.09
N SER A 214 0.19 -11.83 22.85
CA SER A 214 1.54 -11.76 22.27
C SER A 214 1.98 -13.12 21.70
N PRO A 215 2.77 -13.17 20.63
CA PRO A 215 3.40 -14.42 20.23
C PRO A 215 4.42 -14.88 21.29
N ILE A 216 4.49 -16.18 21.56
CA ILE A 216 5.56 -16.77 22.41
C ILE A 216 6.92 -16.63 21.71
N ALA A 217 6.94 -16.85 20.39
CA ALA A 217 8.13 -16.64 19.58
C ALA A 217 8.47 -15.14 19.52
N GLU A 218 9.76 -14.81 19.58
CA GLU A 218 10.20 -13.45 19.34
C GLU A 218 9.94 -13.05 17.88
N ALA A 219 9.00 -12.14 17.68
CA ALA A 219 8.61 -11.60 16.39
C ALA A 219 8.89 -10.09 16.35
N VAL A 220 10.14 -9.72 16.09
CA VAL A 220 10.58 -8.32 16.00
C VAL A 220 10.99 -8.00 14.57
N ILE A 221 10.44 -6.93 14.00
CA ILE A 221 10.92 -6.34 12.75
C ILE A 221 12.19 -5.57 13.09
N SER A 222 13.34 -6.12 12.71
CA SER A 222 14.64 -5.46 12.91
C SER A 222 14.78 -4.26 11.97
N SER A 223 14.37 -4.41 10.71
CA SER A 223 14.37 -3.36 9.70
C SER A 223 13.44 -3.69 8.53
N VAL A 224 13.19 -2.72 7.66
CA VAL A 224 12.44 -2.90 6.41
C VAL A 224 13.26 -2.43 5.21
N THR A 225 13.41 -3.29 4.20
CA THR A 225 14.09 -2.95 2.93
C THR A 225 13.05 -2.74 1.83
N LEU A 226 13.18 -1.66 1.07
CA LEU A 226 12.38 -1.39 -0.13
C LEU A 226 13.11 -1.96 -1.36
N SER A 227 12.37 -2.56 -2.30
CA SER A 227 12.91 -3.17 -3.53
C SER A 227 12.25 -2.62 -4.79
#